data_AF-A0A4Q9KPF3-F1
#
_entry.id   AF-A0A4Q9KPF3-F1
#
_cell.length_a   1.000
_cell.length_b   1.000
_cell.length_c   1.000
_cell.angle_alpha   90.00
_cell.angle_beta   90.00
_cell.angle_gamma   90.00
#
_symmetry.space_group_name_H-M   'P 1'
#
loop_
_entity.id
_entity.type
_entity.pdbx_description
1 polymer ?
#
loop_
_entity_poly.entity_id
_entity_poly.type
_entity_poly.pdbx_seq_one_letter_code
_entity_poly.pdbx_strand_id
1 'polypeptide(L)'
;MNFFIFICKIICASEFEYTAISKDSLSIDYNYLEISYEIGVDDQVKKCFDKLEFDIEDERKEEMIKITSFYYKKIQEYTNNESDTFLAYITTLICYFVYRNNEFDIKRYRPELLFNLITFKKFFEFCKEDKNMKSNIKDILLKLTTYRLQGKNCNYDEWWKQDYNSLKKKYPEICTNIENSSNRDNKIDIAVLRNIVLKKNSYETKSYLFGENLICATHEYHFGFFLSLKCMFLLGKKNEYFTLESLTKKEIINATEISEFTPEATSYIDKSFEKMNFESYKKITEYVSEPIFRKI
;
A
#
# COMPACT_ATOMS: atom_id res chain seq x y z
N MET A 1 10.86 10.32 17.31
CA MET A 1 11.58 11.62 17.25
C MET A 1 11.50 12.28 15.87
N ASN A 2 11.87 11.61 14.77
CA ASN A 2 11.73 12.15 13.40
C ASN A 2 10.28 12.52 13.02
N PHE A 3 9.33 11.73 13.51
CA PHE A 3 7.89 11.95 13.33
C PHE A 3 7.39 13.27 13.95
N PHE A 4 7.81 13.57 15.19
CA PHE A 4 7.49 14.84 15.86
C PHE A 4 8.15 16.04 15.17
N ILE A 5 9.37 15.88 14.64
CA ILE A 5 10.06 16.95 13.87
C ILE A 5 9.32 17.21 12.55
N PHE A 6 8.84 16.15 11.87
CA PHE A 6 8.04 16.29 10.65
C PHE A 6 6.68 16.95 10.92
N ILE A 7 5.99 16.52 11.98
CA ILE A 7 4.76 17.17 12.46
C ILE A 7 5.00 18.65 12.74
N CYS A 8 6.03 19.00 13.51
CA CYS A 8 6.35 20.40 13.79
C CYS A 8 6.67 21.19 12.53
N LYS A 9 7.34 20.58 11.52
CA LYS A 9 7.60 21.23 10.23
C LYS A 9 6.34 21.42 9.38
N ILE A 10 5.45 20.42 9.31
CA ILE A 10 4.13 20.60 8.68
C ILE A 10 3.36 21.70 9.40
N ILE A 11 3.40 21.71 10.74
CA ILE A 11 2.78 22.74 11.57
C ILE A 11 3.30 24.13 11.22
N CYS A 12 4.62 24.30 11.15
CA CYS A 12 5.22 25.59 10.88
C CYS A 12 5.15 26.04 9.41
N ALA A 13 4.98 25.12 8.46
CA ALA A 13 5.04 25.40 7.03
C ALA A 13 3.69 25.41 6.31
N SER A 14 2.59 25.04 6.98
CA SER A 14 1.28 25.00 6.34
C SER A 14 0.43 26.23 6.63
N GLU A 15 -0.38 26.62 5.65
CA GLU A 15 -1.43 27.65 5.78
C GLU A 15 -2.70 27.10 6.48
N PHE A 16 -2.68 25.86 6.99
CA PHE A 16 -3.86 25.20 7.53
C PHE A 16 -4.16 25.61 8.99
N GLU A 17 -5.44 25.70 9.32
CA GLU A 17 -5.90 25.90 10.71
C GLU A 17 -5.89 24.60 11.51
N TYR A 18 -5.21 24.60 12.65
CA TYR A 18 -5.10 23.47 13.58
C TYR A 18 -6.23 23.54 14.61
N THR A 19 -7.08 22.51 14.68
CA THR A 19 -8.27 22.54 15.54
C THR A 19 -8.36 21.41 16.56
N ALA A 20 -7.49 20.39 16.49
CA ALA A 20 -7.50 19.27 17.44
C ALA A 20 -6.10 18.69 17.69
N ILE A 21 -5.57 18.93 18.89
CA ILE A 21 -4.53 18.08 19.52
C ILE A 21 -5.30 17.21 20.52
N SER A 22 -5.22 15.88 20.38
CA SER A 22 -5.80 14.96 21.37
C SER A 22 -5.31 15.32 22.78
N LYS A 23 -6.22 15.38 23.74
CA LYS A 23 -6.01 15.98 25.08
C LYS A 23 -5.18 15.12 26.03
N ASP A 24 -4.49 14.09 25.56
CA ASP A 24 -3.69 13.21 26.41
C ASP A 24 -2.31 12.90 25.82
N SER A 25 -1.40 13.86 26.02
CA SER A 25 0.03 13.73 25.68
C SER A 25 0.77 12.64 26.49
N LEU A 26 0.07 11.90 27.37
CA LEU A 26 0.60 10.80 28.17
C LEU A 26 0.02 9.43 27.78
N SER A 27 -1.02 9.38 26.94
CA SER A 27 -1.48 8.12 26.35
C SER A 27 -0.58 7.73 25.18
N ILE A 28 0.11 6.59 25.30
CA ILE A 28 1.09 6.10 24.31
C ILE A 28 0.40 5.68 22.99
N ASP A 29 -0.91 5.44 23.01
CA ASP A 29 -1.58 4.67 21.95
C ASP A 29 -2.33 5.51 20.90
N TYR A 30 -2.66 6.79 21.12
CA TYR A 30 -3.52 7.57 20.18
C TYR A 30 -3.23 9.08 20.09
N ASN A 31 -1.95 9.48 20.01
CA ASN A 31 -1.61 10.85 19.65
C ASN A 31 -1.59 11.01 18.12
N TYR A 32 -2.62 11.66 17.56
CA TYR A 32 -2.69 12.00 16.14
C TYR A 32 -3.14 13.45 15.93
N LEU A 33 -2.80 14.02 14.77
CA LEU A 33 -3.28 15.34 14.34
C LEU A 33 -4.29 15.22 13.22
N GLU A 34 -5.29 16.09 13.25
CA GLU A 34 -6.27 16.23 12.18
C GLU A 34 -6.30 17.67 11.70
N ILE A 35 -6.10 17.84 10.39
CA ILE A 35 -5.94 19.14 9.76
C ILE A 35 -6.99 19.28 8.66
N SER A 36 -7.68 20.42 8.64
CA SER A 36 -8.62 20.76 7.57
C SER A 36 -7.87 20.91 6.24
N TYR A 37 -8.53 20.59 5.13
CA TYR A 37 -7.95 20.76 3.80
C TYR A 37 -8.94 21.42 2.85
N GLU A 38 -8.41 22.19 1.91
CA GLU A 38 -9.18 22.81 0.84
C GLU A 38 -8.57 22.40 -0.50
N ILE A 39 -8.91 21.19 -0.96
CA ILE A 39 -8.54 20.69 -2.29
C ILE A 39 -9.79 20.19 -3.00
N GLY A 40 -9.93 20.59 -4.26
CA GLY A 40 -10.99 20.12 -5.14
C GLY A 40 -10.80 18.66 -5.56
N VAL A 41 -11.74 18.16 -6.37
CA VAL A 41 -11.67 16.81 -6.90
C VAL A 41 -10.60 16.72 -7.99
N ASP A 42 -9.72 15.71 -7.89
CA ASP A 42 -8.81 15.34 -8.97
C ASP A 42 -9.46 14.33 -9.92
N ASP A 43 -9.32 14.58 -11.24
CA ASP A 43 -9.93 13.74 -12.27
C ASP A 43 -9.40 12.30 -12.31
N GLN A 44 -8.13 12.06 -11.98
CA GLN A 44 -7.58 10.70 -11.94
C GLN A 44 -8.16 9.93 -10.76
N VAL A 45 -8.25 10.56 -9.60
CA VAL A 45 -8.85 9.98 -8.40
C VAL A 45 -10.32 9.65 -8.64
N LYS A 46 -11.09 10.59 -9.22
CA LYS A 46 -12.49 10.35 -9.59
C LYS A 46 -12.62 9.14 -10.54
N LYS A 47 -11.79 9.06 -11.58
CA LYS A 47 -11.74 7.91 -12.48
C LYS A 47 -11.39 6.59 -11.78
N CYS A 48 -10.59 6.61 -10.72
CA CYS A 48 -10.32 5.43 -9.90
C CYS A 48 -11.59 5.00 -9.15
N PHE A 49 -12.27 5.91 -8.46
CA PHE A 49 -13.54 5.64 -7.77
C PHE A 49 -14.67 5.17 -8.70
N ASP A 50 -14.71 5.63 -9.95
CA ASP A 50 -15.73 5.19 -10.91
C ASP A 50 -15.43 3.80 -11.48
N LYS A 51 -14.16 3.38 -11.46
CA LYS A 51 -13.74 2.04 -11.92
C LYS A 51 -13.74 1.00 -10.82
N LEU A 52 -13.38 1.41 -9.60
CA LEU A 52 -13.36 0.55 -8.42
C LEU A 52 -14.79 0.48 -7.90
N GLU A 53 -15.42 -0.67 -8.01
CA GLU A 53 -16.84 -0.92 -7.67
C GLU A 53 -17.06 -0.96 -6.16
N PHE A 54 -16.71 0.13 -5.48
CA PHE A 54 -16.84 0.25 -4.04
C PHE A 54 -18.30 0.40 -3.61
N ASP A 55 -18.63 -0.22 -2.49
CA ASP A 55 -19.93 -0.13 -1.84
C ASP A 55 -19.91 1.05 -0.86
N ILE A 56 -20.29 2.25 -1.33
CA ILE A 56 -20.28 3.50 -0.57
C ILE A 56 -21.47 4.35 -1.02
N GLU A 57 -22.12 5.03 -0.08
CA GLU A 57 -23.14 6.05 -0.37
C GLU A 57 -22.55 7.23 -1.16
N ASP A 58 -23.35 7.82 -2.06
CA ASP A 58 -22.87 8.86 -2.99
C ASP A 58 -22.31 10.10 -2.27
N GLU A 59 -22.98 10.61 -1.24
CA GLU A 59 -22.50 11.77 -0.47
C GLU A 59 -21.13 11.50 0.19
N ARG A 60 -20.99 10.33 0.81
CA ARG A 60 -19.73 9.89 1.43
C ARG A 60 -18.64 9.64 0.40
N LYS A 61 -19.00 9.12 -0.78
CA LYS A 61 -18.09 8.92 -1.91
C LYS A 61 -17.51 10.26 -2.38
N GLU A 62 -18.31 11.33 -2.45
CA GLU A 62 -17.81 12.65 -2.82
C GLU A 62 -16.79 13.21 -1.82
N GLU A 63 -17.06 13.11 -0.52
CA GLU A 63 -16.11 13.53 0.52
C GLU A 63 -14.82 12.68 0.46
N MET A 64 -14.95 11.38 0.21
CA MET A 64 -13.81 10.47 0.07
C MET A 64 -12.95 10.79 -1.15
N ILE A 65 -13.58 11.14 -2.27
CA ILE A 65 -12.86 11.59 -3.47
C ILE A 65 -12.04 12.85 -3.15
N LYS A 66 -12.59 13.82 -2.41
CA LYS A 66 -11.89 15.07 -2.05
C LYS A 66 -10.66 14.79 -1.18
N ILE A 67 -10.80 14.03 -0.08
CA ILE A 67 -9.66 13.73 0.79
C ILE A 67 -8.61 12.86 0.09
N THR A 68 -9.04 11.91 -0.75
CA THR A 68 -8.12 11.11 -1.56
C THR A 68 -7.37 11.98 -2.56
N SER A 69 -8.05 12.96 -3.18
CA SER A 69 -7.43 13.94 -4.09
C SER A 69 -6.40 14.80 -3.36
N PHE A 70 -6.68 15.17 -2.11
CA PHE A 70 -5.71 15.87 -1.26
C PHE A 70 -4.44 15.03 -1.04
N TYR A 71 -4.57 13.80 -0.54
CA TYR A 71 -3.41 12.93 -0.31
C TYR A 71 -2.65 12.68 -1.60
N TYR A 72 -3.35 12.36 -2.69
CA TYR A 72 -2.76 12.14 -4.01
C TYR A 72 -1.88 13.32 -4.46
N LYS A 73 -2.43 14.55 -4.43
CA LYS A 73 -1.69 15.77 -4.81
C LYS A 73 -0.49 16.01 -3.92
N LYS A 74 -0.66 15.86 -2.61
CA LYS A 74 0.44 16.03 -1.67
C LYS A 74 1.54 14.99 -1.87
N ILE A 75 1.21 13.73 -2.15
CA ILE A 75 2.25 12.73 -2.45
C ILE A 75 3.01 13.09 -3.74
N GLN A 76 2.32 13.58 -4.77
CA GLN A 76 2.98 14.05 -6.02
C GLN A 76 3.98 15.19 -5.78
N GLU A 77 3.70 16.11 -4.86
CA GLU A 77 4.64 17.21 -4.52
C GLU A 77 5.99 16.71 -3.98
N TYR A 78 6.05 15.49 -3.42
CA TYR A 78 7.24 14.93 -2.77
C TYR A 78 7.83 13.70 -3.48
N THR A 79 7.26 13.27 -4.61
CA THR A 79 7.66 12.02 -5.33
C THR A 79 7.74 12.25 -6.84
N ASN A 80 8.29 11.29 -7.59
CA ASN A 80 8.37 11.39 -9.05
C ASN A 80 7.02 11.02 -9.70
N ASN A 81 6.61 11.78 -10.72
CA ASN A 81 5.32 11.60 -11.41
C ASN A 81 5.28 10.40 -12.38
N GLU A 82 6.40 9.68 -12.54
CA GLU A 82 6.50 8.55 -13.48
C GLU A 82 5.49 7.42 -13.26
N SER A 83 4.85 7.36 -12.08
CA SER A 83 3.83 6.35 -11.78
C SER A 83 2.52 6.96 -11.25
N ASP A 84 2.07 8.06 -11.84
CA ASP A 84 0.86 8.78 -11.43
C ASP A 84 -0.40 7.89 -11.37
N THR A 85 -0.58 7.01 -12.35
CA THR A 85 -1.74 6.10 -12.36
C THR A 85 -1.66 5.09 -11.22
N PHE A 86 -0.48 4.51 -10.95
CA PHE A 86 -0.29 3.60 -9.83
C PHE A 86 -0.61 4.32 -8.51
N LEU A 87 -0.08 5.54 -8.34
CA LEU A 87 -0.29 6.35 -7.15
C LEU A 87 -1.78 6.65 -6.94
N ALA A 88 -2.50 7.09 -7.99
CA ALA A 88 -3.93 7.37 -7.90
C ALA A 88 -4.73 6.15 -7.42
N TYR A 89 -4.46 4.96 -7.97
CA TYR A 89 -5.15 3.74 -7.58
C TYR A 89 -4.83 3.29 -6.14
N ILE A 90 -3.54 3.25 -5.76
CA ILE A 90 -3.17 2.75 -4.43
C ILE A 90 -3.64 3.71 -3.33
N THR A 91 -3.52 5.03 -3.53
CA THR A 91 -4.05 6.04 -2.60
C THR A 91 -5.57 5.91 -2.48
N THR A 92 -6.28 5.70 -3.60
CA THR A 92 -7.74 5.47 -3.59
C THR A 92 -8.12 4.24 -2.77
N LEU A 93 -7.41 3.11 -2.93
CA LEU A 93 -7.68 1.89 -2.16
C LEU A 93 -7.40 2.07 -0.67
N ILE A 94 -6.29 2.72 -0.31
CA ILE A 94 -5.97 2.98 1.10
C ILE A 94 -7.01 3.90 1.72
N CYS A 95 -7.33 5.03 1.08
CA CYS A 95 -8.36 5.95 1.56
C CYS A 95 -9.74 5.30 1.64
N TYR A 96 -10.08 4.39 0.72
CA TYR A 96 -11.29 3.58 0.84
C TYR A 96 -11.30 2.77 2.13
N PHE A 97 -10.26 2.01 2.43
CA PHE A 97 -10.22 1.20 3.66
C PHE A 97 -10.18 2.05 4.93
N VAL A 98 -9.48 3.18 4.92
CA VAL A 98 -9.37 4.10 6.06
C VAL A 98 -10.71 4.79 6.31
N TYR A 99 -11.30 5.42 5.29
CA TYR A 99 -12.46 6.31 5.46
C TYR A 99 -13.80 5.66 5.14
N ARG A 100 -13.87 4.38 4.77
CA ARG A 100 -15.17 3.69 4.56
C ARG A 100 -16.09 3.76 5.78
N ASN A 101 -15.52 3.74 6.99
CA ASN A 101 -16.30 3.77 8.23
C ASN A 101 -16.31 5.19 8.83
N ASN A 102 -17.37 5.53 9.55
CA ASN A 102 -17.62 6.89 10.06
C ASN A 102 -16.75 7.32 11.26
N GLU A 103 -15.80 6.49 11.68
CA GLU A 103 -14.99 6.79 12.87
C GLU A 103 -13.92 7.85 12.63
N PHE A 104 -13.43 7.97 11.40
CA PHE A 104 -12.46 8.98 11.03
C PHE A 104 -13.15 10.16 10.33
N ASP A 105 -12.82 11.37 10.75
CA ASP A 105 -13.34 12.58 10.12
C ASP A 105 -12.77 12.71 8.70
N ILE A 106 -13.61 12.46 7.71
CA ILE A 106 -13.26 12.52 6.28
C ILE A 106 -13.01 13.96 5.79
N LYS A 107 -13.37 14.96 6.60
CA LYS A 107 -13.09 16.39 6.33
C LYS A 107 -11.73 16.82 6.88
N ARG A 108 -11.00 15.92 7.53
CA ARG A 108 -9.66 16.18 8.05
C ARG A 108 -8.67 15.10 7.65
N TYR A 109 -7.48 15.52 7.26
CA TYR A 109 -6.40 14.60 6.94
C TYR A 109 -5.50 14.39 8.16
N ARG A 110 -4.80 13.25 8.18
CA ARG A 110 -3.79 12.89 9.17
C ARG A 110 -2.40 13.05 8.59
N PRO A 111 -1.54 13.94 9.14
CA PRO A 111 -0.15 14.10 8.72
C PRO A 111 0.66 12.79 8.75
N GLU A 112 0.36 11.91 9.70
CA GLU A 112 0.88 10.55 9.86
C GLU A 112 0.70 9.74 8.58
N LEU A 113 -0.55 9.65 8.13
CA LEU A 113 -0.92 8.89 6.94
C LEU A 113 -0.25 9.51 5.72
N LEU A 114 -0.27 10.85 5.60
CA LEU A 114 0.41 11.53 4.49
C LEU A 114 1.91 11.21 4.45
N PHE A 115 2.60 11.28 5.59
CA PHE A 115 4.02 10.95 5.70
C PHE A 115 4.29 9.51 5.23
N ASN A 116 3.53 8.55 5.77
CA ASN A 116 3.71 7.14 5.46
C ASN A 116 3.37 6.81 3.99
N LEU A 117 2.40 7.50 3.40
CA LEU A 117 2.10 7.37 1.97
C LEU A 117 3.21 7.95 1.08
N ILE A 118 3.82 9.08 1.47
CA ILE A 118 4.98 9.65 0.74
C ILE A 118 6.16 8.69 0.81
N THR A 119 6.51 8.19 2.00
CA THR A 119 7.63 7.26 2.17
C THR A 119 7.37 5.92 1.50
N PHE A 120 6.12 5.42 1.54
CA PHE A 120 5.70 4.23 0.78
C PHE A 120 5.93 4.40 -0.71
N LYS A 121 5.49 5.52 -1.30
CA LYS A 121 5.65 5.76 -2.74
C LYS A 121 7.13 5.78 -3.16
N LYS A 122 7.99 6.42 -2.37
CA LYS A 122 9.44 6.43 -2.63
C LYS A 122 10.07 5.05 -2.43
N PHE A 123 9.64 4.33 -1.41
CA PHE A 123 10.10 2.97 -1.18
C PHE A 123 9.73 2.06 -2.36
N PHE A 124 8.52 2.20 -2.89
CA PHE A 124 8.09 1.51 -4.10
C PHE A 124 8.98 1.85 -5.31
N GLU A 125 9.30 3.12 -5.54
CA GLU A 125 10.24 3.53 -6.61
C GLU A 125 11.62 2.92 -6.41
N PHE A 126 12.16 2.97 -5.19
CA PHE A 126 13.45 2.39 -4.86
C PHE A 126 13.49 0.88 -5.17
N CYS A 127 12.43 0.15 -4.77
CA CYS A 127 12.27 -1.27 -5.09
C CYS A 127 12.18 -1.54 -6.61
N LYS A 128 11.80 -0.54 -7.41
CA LYS A 128 11.71 -0.62 -8.88
C LYS A 128 12.97 -0.17 -9.60
N GLU A 129 13.96 0.37 -8.90
CA GLU A 129 15.22 0.81 -9.48
C GLU A 129 16.38 -0.09 -9.02
N ASP A 130 16.51 -0.30 -7.71
CA ASP A 130 17.61 -1.02 -7.10
C ASP A 130 17.55 -2.54 -7.40
N LYS A 131 18.64 -3.08 -7.95
CA LYS A 131 18.71 -4.49 -8.37
C LYS A 131 18.59 -5.47 -7.20
N ASN A 132 19.16 -5.14 -6.05
CA ASN A 132 19.11 -6.02 -4.88
C ASN A 132 17.70 -6.03 -4.30
N MET A 133 17.06 -4.86 -4.22
CA MET A 133 15.67 -4.79 -3.76
C MET A 133 14.71 -5.49 -4.72
N LYS A 134 14.88 -5.36 -6.04
CA LYS A 134 14.09 -6.13 -7.01
C LYS A 134 14.15 -7.63 -6.73
N SER A 135 15.36 -8.15 -6.48
CA SER A 135 15.55 -9.56 -6.14
C SER A 135 14.86 -9.91 -4.82
N ASN A 136 15.00 -9.07 -3.79
CA ASN A 136 14.35 -9.29 -2.50
C ASN A 136 12.82 -9.29 -2.62
N ILE A 137 12.23 -8.35 -3.36
CA ILE A 137 10.77 -8.28 -3.56
C ILE A 137 10.27 -9.49 -4.36
N LYS A 138 11.03 -9.93 -5.38
CA LYS A 138 10.74 -11.17 -6.10
C LYS A 138 10.69 -12.36 -5.13
N ASP A 139 11.70 -12.49 -4.27
CA ASP A 139 11.77 -13.58 -3.29
C ASP A 139 10.60 -13.52 -2.31
N ILE A 140 10.27 -12.33 -1.77
CA ILE A 140 9.12 -12.13 -0.88
C ILE A 140 7.81 -12.53 -1.56
N LEU A 141 7.59 -12.13 -2.81
CA LEU A 141 6.39 -12.50 -3.56
C LEU A 141 6.27 -14.01 -3.79
N LEU A 142 7.38 -14.69 -4.10
CA LEU A 142 7.40 -16.15 -4.24
C LEU A 142 7.02 -16.83 -2.93
N LYS A 143 7.58 -16.36 -1.83
CA LYS A 143 7.30 -16.87 -0.49
C LYS A 143 5.84 -16.67 -0.08
N LEU A 144 5.29 -15.48 -0.30
CA LEU A 144 3.88 -15.20 -0.07
C LEU A 144 2.97 -16.10 -0.89
N THR A 145 3.32 -16.30 -2.16
CA THR A 145 2.56 -17.17 -3.08
C THR A 145 2.54 -18.61 -2.58
N THR A 146 3.70 -19.14 -2.18
CA THR A 146 3.81 -20.50 -1.61
C THR A 146 3.02 -20.64 -0.32
N TYR A 147 3.21 -19.71 0.63
CA TYR A 147 2.52 -19.72 1.92
C TYR A 147 0.99 -19.79 1.75
N ARG A 148 0.45 -19.01 0.79
CA ARG A 148 -0.98 -19.02 0.48
C ARG A 148 -1.44 -20.32 -0.19
N LEU A 149 -0.66 -20.87 -1.13
CA LEU A 149 -1.00 -22.13 -1.82
C LEU A 149 -1.03 -23.34 -0.88
N GLN A 150 -0.28 -23.29 0.22
CA GLN A 150 -0.16 -24.38 1.19
C GLN A 150 -1.06 -24.23 2.42
N GLY A 151 -1.99 -23.26 2.40
CA GLY A 151 -2.97 -23.12 3.47
C GLY A 151 -2.37 -22.67 4.81
N LYS A 152 -1.36 -21.79 4.79
CA LYS A 152 -0.78 -21.13 5.97
C LYS A 152 -0.02 -22.04 6.96
N ASN A 153 0.22 -23.32 6.64
CA ASN A 153 0.77 -24.33 7.57
C ASN A 153 2.26 -24.70 7.37
N CYS A 154 3.03 -23.94 6.60
CA CYS A 154 4.41 -24.31 6.24
C CYS A 154 5.48 -23.56 7.05
N ASN A 155 6.47 -24.30 7.57
CA ASN A 155 7.67 -23.73 8.16
C ASN A 155 8.58 -23.17 7.04
N TYR A 156 8.68 -21.85 7.00
CA TYR A 156 9.13 -21.07 5.85
C TYR A 156 10.64 -21.18 5.54
N ASP A 157 11.50 -21.25 6.56
CA ASP A 157 12.95 -21.20 6.36
C ASP A 157 13.53 -22.50 5.79
N GLU A 158 12.85 -23.63 6.01
CA GLU A 158 13.29 -24.96 5.53
C GLU A 158 12.85 -25.25 4.09
N TRP A 159 11.77 -24.63 3.62
CA TRP A 159 11.05 -25.12 2.45
C TRP A 159 11.37 -24.40 1.13
N TRP A 160 11.73 -23.12 1.18
CA TRP A 160 11.82 -22.29 -0.04
C TRP A 160 12.96 -22.67 -1.01
N LYS A 161 14.08 -23.24 -0.51
CA LYS A 161 15.26 -23.54 -1.33
C LYS A 161 15.10 -24.78 -2.22
N GLN A 162 14.30 -25.76 -1.80
CA GLN A 162 14.04 -26.96 -2.60
C GLN A 162 12.87 -26.77 -3.57
N ASP A 163 12.03 -25.74 -3.35
CA ASP A 163 10.70 -25.71 -3.94
C ASP A 163 10.41 -24.58 -4.95
N TYR A 164 11.32 -23.61 -5.19
CA TYR A 164 11.09 -22.67 -6.30
C TYR A 164 10.98 -23.38 -7.65
N ASN A 165 11.84 -24.38 -7.89
CA ASN A 165 11.77 -25.19 -9.10
C ASN A 165 10.49 -26.03 -9.15
N SER A 166 10.00 -26.53 -8.01
CA SER A 166 8.72 -27.23 -7.91
C SER A 166 7.54 -26.30 -8.18
N LEU A 167 7.54 -25.10 -7.59
CA LEU A 167 6.53 -24.06 -7.79
C LEU A 167 6.51 -23.62 -9.25
N LYS A 168 7.68 -23.39 -9.85
CA LYS A 168 7.83 -23.05 -11.28
C LYS A 168 7.41 -24.21 -12.18
N LYS A 169 7.60 -25.47 -11.78
CA LYS A 169 7.10 -26.63 -12.52
C LYS A 169 5.57 -26.75 -12.45
N LYS A 170 4.97 -26.46 -11.29
CA LYS A 170 3.53 -26.60 -11.05
C LYS A 170 2.72 -25.40 -11.51
N TYR A 171 3.28 -24.19 -11.39
CA TYR A 171 2.67 -22.91 -11.72
C TYR A 171 3.67 -21.99 -12.46
N PRO A 172 4.15 -22.40 -13.64
CA PRO A 172 5.19 -21.68 -14.39
C PRO A 172 4.79 -20.24 -14.70
N GLU A 173 3.52 -20.01 -14.99
CA GLU A 173 3.00 -18.68 -15.33
C GLU A 173 3.03 -17.73 -14.14
N ILE A 174 2.63 -18.18 -12.95
CA ILE A 174 2.70 -17.36 -11.72
C ILE A 174 4.15 -16.95 -11.44
N CYS A 175 5.09 -17.90 -11.48
CA CYS A 175 6.51 -17.60 -11.29
C CYS A 175 7.04 -16.63 -12.35
N THR A 176 6.70 -16.85 -13.62
CA THR A 176 7.09 -15.96 -14.72
C THR A 176 6.52 -14.55 -14.53
N ASN A 177 5.30 -14.42 -14.03
CA ASN A 177 4.70 -13.12 -13.77
C ASN A 177 5.31 -12.41 -12.57
N ILE A 178 5.64 -13.13 -11.50
CA ILE A 178 6.37 -12.57 -10.37
C ILE A 178 7.73 -12.04 -10.85
N GLU A 179 8.45 -12.85 -11.65
CA GLU A 179 9.71 -12.48 -12.30
C GLU A 179 9.57 -11.21 -13.14
N ASN A 180 8.59 -11.19 -14.05
CA ASN A 180 8.36 -10.08 -14.94
C ASN A 180 7.86 -8.82 -14.23
N SER A 181 7.12 -8.96 -13.12
CA SER A 181 6.50 -7.84 -12.41
C SER A 181 7.52 -6.90 -11.74
N SER A 182 8.79 -7.30 -11.68
CA SER A 182 9.89 -6.47 -11.17
C SER A 182 10.47 -5.53 -12.24
N ASN A 183 10.09 -5.71 -13.51
CA ASN A 183 10.51 -4.85 -14.62
C ASN A 183 9.76 -3.51 -14.56
N ARG A 184 10.48 -2.42 -14.87
CA ARG A 184 9.98 -1.03 -14.75
C ARG A 184 8.75 -0.79 -15.64
N ASP A 185 8.74 -1.33 -16.86
CA ASP A 185 7.67 -1.12 -17.85
C ASP A 185 6.50 -2.10 -17.70
N ASN A 186 6.51 -2.94 -16.66
CA ASN A 186 5.48 -3.96 -16.51
C ASN A 186 4.16 -3.38 -16.00
N LYS A 187 3.08 -3.59 -16.76
CA LYS A 187 1.72 -3.15 -16.44
C LYS A 187 1.02 -3.97 -15.35
N ILE A 188 1.63 -5.05 -14.84
CA ILE A 188 1.05 -5.93 -13.81
C ILE A 188 0.62 -5.14 -12.58
N ASP A 189 1.43 -4.22 -12.06
CA ASP A 189 1.10 -3.51 -10.83
C ASP A 189 -0.16 -2.64 -10.99
N ILE A 190 -0.32 -1.98 -12.14
CA ILE A 190 -1.53 -1.22 -12.46
C ILE A 190 -2.71 -2.17 -12.70
N ALA A 191 -2.50 -3.31 -13.37
CA ALA A 191 -3.54 -4.30 -13.60
C ALA A 191 -4.09 -4.89 -12.30
N VAL A 192 -3.21 -5.19 -11.34
CA VAL A 192 -3.57 -5.62 -9.98
C VAL A 192 -4.53 -4.60 -9.36
N LEU A 193 -4.12 -3.33 -9.28
CA LEU A 193 -4.90 -2.32 -8.59
C LEU A 193 -6.21 -1.97 -9.31
N ARG A 194 -6.21 -1.98 -10.65
CA ARG A 194 -7.38 -1.64 -11.47
C ARG A 194 -8.44 -2.73 -11.48
N ASN A 195 -8.03 -4.00 -11.43
CA ASN A 195 -8.92 -5.13 -11.69
C ASN A 195 -9.25 -5.92 -10.42
N ILE A 196 -8.80 -5.47 -9.26
CA ILE A 196 -9.30 -5.98 -7.99
C ILE A 196 -10.72 -5.46 -7.74
N VAL A 197 -11.62 -6.39 -7.41
CA VAL A 197 -12.97 -6.10 -6.96
C VAL A 197 -13.12 -6.63 -5.54
N LEU A 198 -13.50 -5.76 -4.62
CA LEU A 198 -13.75 -6.16 -3.25
C LEU A 198 -15.10 -6.86 -3.19
N LYS A 199 -15.10 -8.10 -2.69
CA LYS A 199 -16.34 -8.82 -2.42
C LYS A 199 -17.16 -8.03 -1.40
N LYS A 200 -18.41 -7.71 -1.75
CA LYS A 200 -19.39 -7.19 -0.79
C LYS A 200 -19.51 -8.19 0.35
N ASN A 201 -19.01 -7.81 1.53
CA ASN A 201 -19.02 -8.67 2.69
C ASN A 201 -19.80 -8.00 3.82
N SER A 202 -20.72 -8.77 4.40
CA SER A 202 -21.62 -8.41 5.50
C SER A 202 -20.97 -8.41 6.89
N TYR A 203 -19.65 -8.58 7.00
CA TYR A 203 -18.93 -8.65 8.28
C TYR A 203 -17.98 -7.46 8.42
N GLU A 204 -18.43 -6.45 9.14
CA GLU A 204 -17.83 -5.11 9.22
C GLU A 204 -16.57 -5.05 10.09
N THR A 205 -16.47 -5.84 11.17
CA THR A 205 -15.48 -5.62 12.24
C THR A 205 -14.02 -5.82 11.80
N LYS A 206 -13.68 -6.88 11.07
CA LYS A 206 -12.28 -7.11 10.63
C LYS A 206 -11.84 -6.11 9.57
N SER A 207 -12.75 -5.75 8.66
CA SER A 207 -12.43 -4.74 7.65
C SER A 207 -12.31 -3.34 8.25
N TYR A 208 -12.99 -3.10 9.36
CA TYR A 208 -12.86 -1.88 10.16
C TYR A 208 -11.49 -1.79 10.82
N LEU A 209 -11.07 -2.81 11.59
CA LEU A 209 -9.74 -2.87 12.22
C LEU A 209 -8.61 -2.73 11.19
N PHE A 210 -8.83 -3.22 9.98
CA PHE A 210 -7.86 -3.06 8.89
C PHE A 210 -7.70 -1.61 8.43
N GLY A 211 -8.79 -0.84 8.38
CA GLY A 211 -8.74 0.60 8.09
C GLY A 211 -7.96 1.37 9.15
N GLU A 212 -8.18 1.06 10.43
CA GLU A 212 -7.40 1.63 11.53
C GLU A 212 -5.91 1.26 11.43
N ASN A 213 -5.60 0.00 11.13
CA ASN A 213 -4.20 -0.39 10.93
C ASN A 213 -3.56 0.38 9.79
N LEU A 214 -4.27 0.62 8.68
CA LEU A 214 -3.75 1.39 7.55
C LEU A 214 -3.54 2.87 7.87
N ILE A 215 -4.31 3.47 8.79
CA ILE A 215 -4.18 4.90 9.13
C ILE A 215 -2.92 5.17 9.94
N CYS A 216 -2.54 4.25 10.83
CA CYS A 216 -1.36 4.33 11.70
C CYS A 216 -0.17 3.51 11.16
N ALA A 217 -0.33 2.86 10.01
CA ALA A 217 0.66 1.95 9.43
C ALA A 217 1.94 2.66 9.00
N THR A 218 3.06 1.96 9.16
CA THR A 218 4.32 2.34 8.54
C THR A 218 4.28 2.11 7.03
N HIS A 219 5.23 2.70 6.31
CA HIS A 219 5.36 2.51 4.88
C HIS A 219 5.63 1.06 4.46
N GLU A 220 6.31 0.26 5.29
CA GLU A 220 6.50 -1.17 5.09
C GLU A 220 5.17 -1.92 5.14
N TYR A 221 4.26 -1.52 6.04
CA TYR A 221 2.94 -2.12 6.12
C TYR A 221 2.08 -1.75 4.91
N HIS A 222 2.12 -0.49 4.43
CA HIS A 222 1.47 -0.11 3.16
C HIS A 222 2.06 -0.88 1.97
N PHE A 223 3.36 -1.13 1.97
CA PHE A 223 4.00 -1.96 0.94
C PHE A 223 3.58 -3.43 1.06
N GLY A 224 3.49 -3.98 2.27
CA GLY A 224 2.95 -5.31 2.55
C GLY A 224 1.50 -5.48 2.09
N PHE A 225 0.67 -4.45 2.27
CA PHE A 225 -0.69 -4.39 1.74
C PHE A 225 -0.68 -4.48 0.21
N PHE A 226 0.15 -3.69 -0.47
CA PHE A 226 0.31 -3.76 -1.92
C PHE A 226 0.77 -5.15 -2.40
N LEU A 227 1.78 -5.76 -1.75
CA LEU A 227 2.24 -7.11 -2.09
C LEU A 227 1.16 -8.17 -1.88
N SER A 228 0.31 -7.98 -0.87
CA SER A 228 -0.84 -8.83 -0.60
C SER A 228 -1.85 -8.78 -1.75
N LEU A 229 -2.25 -7.59 -2.18
CA LEU A 229 -3.12 -7.40 -3.35
C LEU A 229 -2.54 -8.07 -4.60
N LYS A 230 -1.24 -7.86 -4.84
CA LYS A 230 -0.52 -8.45 -5.97
C LYS A 230 -0.49 -9.97 -5.92
N CYS A 231 -0.18 -10.55 -4.77
CA CYS A 231 -0.19 -12.00 -4.57
C CYS A 231 -1.58 -12.60 -4.82
N MET A 232 -2.63 -11.98 -4.26
CA MET A 232 -4.01 -12.44 -4.47
C MET A 232 -4.44 -12.39 -5.93
N PHE A 233 -4.14 -11.28 -6.60
CA PHE A 233 -4.43 -11.12 -8.03
C PHE A 233 -3.74 -12.20 -8.88
N LEU A 234 -2.44 -12.43 -8.67
CA LEU A 234 -1.68 -13.43 -9.42
C LEU A 234 -2.18 -14.86 -9.16
N LEU A 235 -2.54 -15.18 -7.92
CA LEU A 235 -3.09 -16.50 -7.57
C LEU A 235 -4.51 -16.73 -8.10
N GLY A 236 -5.32 -15.67 -8.22
CA GLY A 236 -6.60 -15.72 -8.91
C GLY A 236 -6.48 -16.18 -10.36
N LYS A 237 -5.35 -15.86 -11.00
CA LYS A 237 -5.04 -16.26 -12.39
C LYS A 237 -4.35 -17.61 -12.51
N LYS A 238 -4.22 -18.40 -11.42
CA LYS A 238 -3.44 -19.66 -11.41
C LYS A 238 -3.85 -20.72 -12.44
N ASN A 239 -5.10 -20.68 -12.90
CA ASN A 239 -5.67 -21.65 -13.87
C ASN A 239 -5.88 -21.03 -15.26
N GLU A 240 -5.46 -19.78 -15.47
CA GLU A 240 -5.65 -19.06 -16.73
C GLU A 240 -4.31 -18.90 -17.44
N TYR A 241 -4.29 -19.08 -18.77
CA TYR A 241 -3.15 -18.68 -19.58
C TYR A 241 -2.93 -17.17 -19.44
N PHE A 242 -1.76 -16.78 -18.96
CA PHE A 242 -1.47 -15.39 -18.72
C PHE A 242 -1.27 -14.61 -20.02
N THR A 243 -2.32 -13.90 -20.41
CA THR A 243 -2.42 -13.09 -21.63
C THR A 243 -2.71 -11.65 -21.22
N LEU A 244 -2.56 -10.70 -22.15
CA LEU A 244 -3.02 -9.33 -21.90
C LEU A 244 -4.51 -9.30 -21.53
N GLU A 245 -5.29 -10.23 -22.08
CA GLU A 245 -6.71 -10.41 -21.75
C GLU A 245 -6.92 -10.88 -20.30
N SER A 246 -6.15 -11.86 -19.81
CA SER A 246 -6.27 -12.31 -18.41
C SER A 246 -5.90 -11.22 -17.41
N LEU A 247 -4.97 -10.32 -17.76
CA LEU A 247 -4.65 -9.14 -16.96
C LEU A 247 -5.82 -8.18 -16.81
N THR A 248 -6.77 -8.17 -17.74
CA THR A 248 -7.97 -7.31 -17.67
C THR A 248 -9.14 -7.96 -16.94
N LYS A 249 -9.07 -9.26 -16.67
CA LYS A 249 -10.12 -9.96 -15.92
C LYS A 249 -10.09 -9.55 -14.46
N LYS A 250 -11.26 -9.13 -13.98
CA LYS A 250 -11.48 -8.79 -12.58
C LYS A 250 -11.16 -9.97 -11.65
N GLU A 251 -10.58 -9.66 -10.51
CA GLU A 251 -10.31 -10.62 -9.44
C GLU A 251 -11.11 -10.21 -8.21
N ILE A 252 -11.98 -11.11 -7.75
CA ILE A 252 -12.80 -10.84 -6.57
C ILE A 252 -12.00 -11.26 -5.33
N ILE A 253 -11.70 -10.29 -4.47
CA ILE A 253 -10.94 -10.54 -3.23
C ILE A 253 -11.77 -10.13 -2.01
N ASN A 254 -11.47 -10.77 -0.88
CA ASN A 254 -12.15 -10.52 0.38
C ASN A 254 -11.31 -9.58 1.26
N ALA A 255 -11.90 -8.47 1.74
CA ALA A 255 -11.25 -7.53 2.67
C ALA A 255 -10.67 -8.23 3.91
N THR A 256 -11.37 -9.21 4.47
CA THR A 256 -10.90 -10.02 5.59
C THR A 256 -9.64 -10.80 5.22
N GLU A 257 -9.60 -11.42 4.05
CA GLU A 257 -8.39 -12.15 3.60
C GLU A 257 -7.20 -11.19 3.44
N ILE A 258 -7.44 -9.99 2.91
CA ILE A 258 -6.40 -8.94 2.79
C ILE A 258 -5.87 -8.58 4.17
N SER A 259 -6.75 -8.34 5.13
CA SER A 259 -6.38 -7.97 6.50
C SER A 259 -5.55 -9.04 7.21
N GLU A 260 -5.84 -10.32 6.96
CA GLU A 260 -5.08 -11.43 7.55
C GLU A 260 -3.74 -11.67 6.85
N PHE A 261 -3.63 -11.31 5.57
CA PHE A 261 -2.45 -11.58 4.76
C PHE A 261 -1.43 -10.44 4.78
N THR A 262 -1.89 -9.21 5.01
CA THR A 262 -1.03 -8.01 5.06
C THR A 262 0.05 -8.11 6.13
N PRO A 263 -0.24 -8.50 7.41
CA PRO A 263 0.79 -8.64 8.43
C PRO A 263 1.87 -9.67 8.07
N GLU A 264 1.49 -10.77 7.42
CA GLU A 264 2.45 -11.78 6.96
C GLU A 264 3.38 -11.22 5.88
N ALA A 265 2.83 -10.48 4.91
CA ALA A 265 3.61 -9.78 3.89
C ALA A 265 4.58 -8.77 4.50
N THR A 266 4.13 -7.99 5.49
CA THR A 266 4.98 -7.06 6.24
C THR A 266 6.10 -7.80 6.97
N SER A 267 5.81 -8.93 7.61
CA SER A 267 6.84 -9.71 8.31
C SER A 267 7.96 -10.21 7.39
N TYR A 268 7.67 -10.51 6.13
CA TYR A 268 8.70 -10.90 5.16
C TYR A 268 9.56 -9.72 4.71
N ILE A 269 8.98 -8.52 4.65
CA ILE A 269 9.71 -7.28 4.41
C ILE A 269 10.65 -7.02 5.59
N ASP A 270 10.15 -7.09 6.83
CA ASP A 270 10.94 -6.87 8.05
C ASP A 270 12.10 -7.85 8.16
N LYS A 271 11.86 -9.16 7.97
CA LYS A 271 12.92 -10.19 7.92
C LYS A 271 13.94 -9.95 6.82
N SER A 272 13.55 -9.34 5.71
CA SER A 272 14.48 -8.96 4.63
C SER A 272 15.37 -7.79 5.06
N PHE A 273 14.84 -6.85 5.85
CA PHE A 273 15.61 -5.74 6.40
C PHE A 273 16.55 -6.16 7.52
N GLU A 274 16.13 -7.09 8.40
CA GLU A 274 17.00 -7.62 9.47
C GLU A 274 18.29 -8.27 8.94
N LYS A 275 18.20 -8.90 7.77
CA LYS A 275 19.34 -9.57 7.11
C LYS A 275 20.17 -8.61 6.26
N MET A 276 19.77 -7.35 6.17
CA MET A 276 20.43 -6.34 5.35
C MET A 276 21.63 -5.74 6.09
N ASN A 277 22.71 -5.47 5.37
CA ASN A 277 23.84 -4.75 5.96
C ASN A 277 23.49 -3.27 6.20
N PHE A 278 24.21 -2.65 7.14
CA PHE A 278 23.97 -1.27 7.54
C PHE A 278 23.99 -0.28 6.37
N GLU A 279 24.93 -0.44 5.42
CA GLU A 279 25.07 0.49 4.30
C GLU A 279 23.86 0.44 3.35
N SER A 280 23.33 -0.75 3.10
CA SER A 280 22.13 -0.91 2.26
C SER A 280 20.88 -0.37 2.96
N TYR A 281 20.75 -0.61 4.27
CA TYR A 281 19.66 -0.06 5.07
C TYR A 281 19.71 1.47 5.13
N LYS A 282 20.91 2.02 5.34
CA LYS A 282 21.15 3.46 5.32
C LYS A 282 20.78 4.06 3.97
N LYS A 283 21.23 3.49 2.85
CA LYS A 283 20.87 3.93 1.50
C LYS A 283 19.36 4.02 1.27
N ILE A 284 18.62 3.01 1.72
CA ILE A 284 17.15 2.99 1.61
C ILE A 284 16.53 4.11 2.44
N THR A 285 16.97 4.21 3.71
CA THR A 285 16.48 5.22 4.65
C THR A 285 16.73 6.64 4.15
N GLU A 286 17.92 6.89 3.61
CA GLU A 286 18.29 8.17 2.99
C GLU A 286 17.38 8.47 1.79
N TYR A 287 17.20 7.51 0.87
CA TYR A 287 16.34 7.69 -0.30
C TYR A 287 14.88 8.01 0.06
N VAL A 288 14.27 7.26 0.98
CA VAL A 288 12.86 7.48 1.34
C VAL A 288 12.66 8.80 2.11
N SER A 289 13.69 9.28 2.81
CA SER A 289 13.65 10.53 3.58
C SER A 289 14.00 11.79 2.77
N GLU A 290 14.72 11.66 1.67
CA GLU A 290 15.12 12.73 0.74
C GLU A 290 13.96 13.00 -0.25
N PRO A 291 13.22 14.14 -0.31
CA PRO A 291 13.42 15.50 0.18
C PRO A 291 12.37 15.94 1.23
N ILE A 292 11.84 15.02 2.05
CA ILE A 292 10.91 15.35 3.15
C ILE A 292 11.53 16.39 4.11
N PHE A 293 12.86 16.40 4.19
CA PHE A 293 13.62 17.30 5.06
C PHE A 293 14.42 18.40 4.32
N ARG A 294 14.48 18.39 2.97
CA ARG A 294 15.44 19.21 2.19
C ARG A 294 14.95 20.59 1.73
N LYS A 295 13.71 21.00 2.02
CA LYS A 295 13.33 22.42 1.97
C LYS A 295 13.48 23.02 3.37
N ILE A 296 14.70 23.45 3.71
CA ILE A 296 14.96 24.50 4.69
C ILE A 296 15.75 25.57 3.95
#